data_AF-A0A1B8S8Q0-F1
#
_entry.id   AF-A0A1B8S8Q0-F1
#
_cell.length_a   1.000
_cell.length_b   1.000
_cell.length_c   1.000
_cell.angle_alpha   90.00
_cell.angle_beta   90.00
_cell.angle_gamma   90.00
#
_symmetry.space_group_name_H-M   'P 1'
#
loop_
_entity.id
_entity.type
_entity.pdbx_description
1 polymer ?
#
loop_
_entity_poly.entity_id
_entity_poly.type
_entity_poly.pdbx_seq_one_letter_code
_entity_poly.pdbx_strand_id
1 'polypeptide(L)'
;MIDASTVDSMPEVDPDDGFWTQRELLAHIRDFARYRRANPYAVLGNVMRRAVACIEPNVVLPPIVGSVVSVNLYTASVGRSGQGKGVADGAGNDAVTFVNKDNIEIESEHPNVGTGEGLARLFKGRRNIGEEPPTRAHLVVPEVATLAALAGRQGATLMSELLKAFMGEPLGFTNNSQVTTTAIGAHTYRLSLGVGVQPENAGFFLSREKDGFPQRFLWFPVTDPHAPEVRPPLVEPLVVEMPHFSDATRVRVDVPGTVTDEIDAFRHRVLIGDDTVDPIDGHLMLTRLKAAFALAILNGCTSISVDDWKIAGELVEV
;
A
#
# COMPACT_ATOMS: atom_id res chain seq x y z
N MET A 1 -5.47 -5.80 55.87
CA MET A 1 -6.45 -6.33 54.89
C MET A 1 -6.31 -5.41 53.69
N ILE A 2 -5.64 -5.85 52.63
CA ILE A 2 -5.50 -5.05 51.41
C ILE A 2 -6.86 -5.12 50.71
N ASP A 3 -7.50 -3.97 50.55
CA ASP A 3 -8.80 -3.84 49.93
C ASP A 3 -8.67 -4.11 48.42
N ALA A 4 -9.25 -5.22 47.95
CA ALA A 4 -9.22 -5.61 46.54
C ALA A 4 -9.92 -4.59 45.61
N SER A 5 -10.63 -3.60 46.17
CA SER A 5 -11.23 -2.49 45.41
C SER A 5 -10.29 -1.29 45.18
N THR A 6 -9.07 -1.32 45.71
CA THR A 6 -8.06 -0.24 45.55
C THR A 6 -6.93 -0.56 44.57
N VAL A 7 -7.02 -1.69 43.86
CA VAL A 7 -6.12 -1.96 42.74
C VAL A 7 -6.67 -1.17 41.55
N ASP A 8 -6.13 0.02 41.35
CA ASP A 8 -6.30 0.75 40.10
C ASP A 8 -5.96 -0.23 38.97
N SER A 9 -6.91 -0.49 38.07
CA SER A 9 -6.66 -1.39 36.95
C SER A 9 -5.42 -0.86 36.25
N MET A 10 -4.36 -1.68 36.13
CA MET A 10 -3.20 -1.30 35.34
C MET A 10 -3.73 -0.74 34.01
N PRO A 11 -3.30 0.46 33.60
CA PRO A 11 -3.76 1.02 32.34
C PRO A 11 -3.51 -0.05 31.27
N GLU A 12 -4.55 -0.38 30.52
CA GLU A 12 -4.49 -1.39 29.47
C GLU A 12 -3.39 -0.96 28.50
N VAL A 13 -2.24 -1.63 28.61
CA VAL A 13 -1.06 -1.32 27.80
C VAL A 13 -1.46 -1.62 26.37
N ASP A 14 -1.29 -0.62 25.51
CA ASP A 14 -1.50 -0.76 24.08
C ASP A 14 -0.67 -1.95 23.57
N PRO A 15 -1.31 -3.04 23.09
CA PRO A 15 -0.60 -4.25 22.69
C PRO A 15 0.34 -3.99 21.49
N ASP A 16 0.08 -2.92 20.74
CA ASP A 16 0.86 -2.54 19.57
C ASP A 16 2.00 -1.56 19.88
N ASP A 17 2.21 -1.14 21.14
CA ASP A 17 3.28 -0.19 21.49
C ASP A 17 4.68 -0.71 21.07
N GLY A 18 4.89 -2.02 21.19
CA GLY A 18 6.10 -2.69 20.73
C GLY A 18 6.33 -2.54 19.22
N PHE A 19 5.27 -2.55 18.40
CA PHE A 19 5.37 -2.33 16.95
C PHE A 19 5.79 -0.89 16.64
N TRP A 20 5.12 0.08 17.26
CA TRP A 20 5.34 1.51 16.96
C TRP A 20 6.70 2.03 17.43
N THR A 21 7.28 1.42 18.47
CA THR A 21 8.57 1.82 19.04
C THR A 21 9.78 1.19 18.34
N GLN A 22 9.58 0.31 17.34
CA GLN A 22 10.69 -0.30 16.60
C GLN A 22 11.52 0.73 15.79
N ARG A 23 10.92 1.86 15.40
CA ARG A 23 11.58 2.93 14.62
C ARG A 23 11.06 4.31 15.00
N GLU A 24 11.93 5.31 14.95
CA GLU A 24 11.54 6.72 15.18
C GLU A 24 10.44 7.19 14.24
N LEU A 25 10.51 6.82 12.96
CA LEU A 25 9.47 7.10 11.97
C LEU A 25 8.10 6.52 12.37
N LEU A 26 8.08 5.26 12.84
CA LEU A 26 6.82 4.60 13.22
C LEU A 26 6.21 5.29 14.44
N ALA A 27 7.03 5.57 15.46
CA ALA A 27 6.61 6.33 16.63
C ALA A 27 6.08 7.70 16.25
N HIS A 28 6.75 8.41 15.34
CA HIS A 28 6.30 9.69 14.81
C HIS A 28 4.92 9.59 14.14
N ILE A 29 4.73 8.61 13.26
CA ILE A 29 3.45 8.39 12.56
C ILE A 29 2.32 8.11 13.56
N ARG A 30 2.57 7.26 14.57
CA ARG A 30 1.62 6.99 15.66
C ARG A 30 1.23 8.27 16.40
N ASP A 31 2.23 9.04 16.82
CA ASP A 31 2.02 10.24 17.62
C ASP A 31 1.29 11.32 16.81
N PHE A 32 1.65 11.50 15.54
CA PHE A 32 0.94 12.38 14.60
C PHE A 32 -0.52 11.93 14.40
N ALA A 33 -0.75 10.64 14.16
CA ALA A 33 -2.09 10.09 14.00
C ALA A 33 -2.96 10.35 15.22
N ARG A 34 -2.44 10.07 16.43
CA ARG A 34 -3.16 10.29 17.70
C ARG A 34 -3.41 11.76 17.98
N TYR A 35 -2.46 12.65 17.70
CA TYR A 35 -2.66 14.10 17.73
C TYR A 35 -3.85 14.51 16.82
N ARG A 36 -3.89 13.96 15.60
CA ARG A 36 -4.95 14.20 14.60
C ARG A 36 -6.24 13.41 14.82
N ARG A 37 -6.34 12.59 15.88
CA ARG A 37 -7.50 11.71 16.17
C ARG A 37 -7.80 10.71 15.05
N ALA A 38 -6.76 10.16 14.45
CA ALA A 38 -6.81 9.08 13.46
C ALA A 38 -6.15 7.81 14.01
N ASN A 39 -6.52 6.64 13.48
CA ASN A 39 -5.84 5.40 13.80
C ASN A 39 -4.41 5.38 13.19
N PRO A 40 -3.37 5.05 13.99
CA PRO A 40 -1.99 4.95 13.53
C PRO A 40 -1.73 4.07 12.30
N TYR A 41 -2.31 2.88 12.22
CA TYR A 41 -2.11 1.95 11.10
C TYR A 41 -2.71 2.49 9.80
N ALA A 42 -3.91 3.06 9.84
CA ALA A 42 -4.53 3.64 8.65
C ALA A 42 -3.73 4.85 8.11
N VAL A 43 -3.15 5.67 9.02
CA VAL A 43 -2.24 6.76 8.64
C VAL A 43 -0.96 6.20 8.02
N LEU A 44 -0.34 5.19 8.63
CA LEU A 44 0.85 4.52 8.08
C LEU A 44 0.58 3.95 6.67
N GLY A 45 -0.56 3.30 6.46
CA GLY A 45 -0.95 2.77 5.15
C GLY A 45 -1.10 3.84 4.08
N ASN A 46 -1.58 5.03 4.43
CA ASN A 46 -1.56 6.19 3.51
C ASN A 46 -0.13 6.65 3.22
N VAL A 47 0.70 6.85 4.26
CA VAL A 47 2.11 7.28 4.13
C VAL A 47 2.91 6.32 3.24
N MET A 48 2.77 5.00 3.43
CA MET A 48 3.44 3.99 2.61
C MET A 48 3.03 4.05 1.14
N ARG A 49 1.73 4.26 0.85
CA ARG A 49 1.24 4.41 -0.53
C ARG A 49 1.81 5.66 -1.21
N ARG A 50 1.89 6.77 -0.48
CA ARG A 50 2.47 8.03 -0.96
C ARG A 50 3.96 7.89 -1.22
N ALA A 51 4.70 7.28 -0.30
CA ALA A 51 6.13 7.01 -0.48
C ALA A 51 6.38 6.16 -1.73
N VAL A 52 5.63 5.08 -1.92
CA VAL A 52 5.69 4.24 -3.13
C VAL A 52 5.32 5.03 -4.39
N ALA A 53 4.33 5.92 -4.31
CA ALA A 53 3.93 6.79 -5.41
C ALA A 53 4.97 7.88 -5.75
N CYS A 54 5.97 8.11 -4.89
CA CYS A 54 7.12 8.97 -5.19
C CYS A 54 8.24 8.23 -5.94
N ILE A 55 8.20 6.89 -6.03
CA ILE A 55 9.23 6.09 -6.69
C ILE A 55 8.90 5.87 -8.17
N GLU A 56 9.87 6.15 -9.04
CA GLU A 56 9.75 5.95 -10.49
C GLU A 56 9.42 4.50 -10.87
N PRO A 57 8.68 4.26 -11.98
CA PRO A 57 8.28 2.91 -12.39
C PRO A 57 9.42 1.96 -12.74
N ASN A 58 10.60 2.49 -13.07
CA ASN A 58 11.79 1.70 -13.39
C ASN A 58 12.31 0.88 -12.18
N VAL A 59 11.93 1.23 -10.95
CA VAL A 59 12.27 0.48 -9.74
C VAL A 59 11.30 -0.69 -9.55
N VAL A 60 11.84 -1.90 -9.48
CA VAL A 60 11.08 -3.15 -9.36
C VAL A 60 11.68 -4.10 -8.33
N LEU A 61 10.86 -5.01 -7.82
CA LEU A 61 11.33 -6.15 -7.05
C LEU A 61 12.05 -7.16 -7.97
N PRO A 62 13.10 -7.83 -7.48
CA PRO A 62 13.86 -8.79 -8.27
C PRO A 62 13.00 -10.03 -8.61
N PRO A 63 13.40 -10.81 -9.64
CA PRO A 63 12.67 -12.00 -10.06
C PRO A 63 12.95 -13.19 -9.12
N ILE A 64 12.56 -13.07 -7.84
CA ILE A 64 12.71 -14.17 -6.85
C ILE A 64 11.85 -15.35 -7.29
N VAL A 65 10.60 -15.09 -7.67
CA VAL A 65 9.69 -16.07 -8.27
C VAL A 65 9.24 -15.57 -9.64
N GLY A 66 9.57 -16.32 -10.69
CA GLY A 66 9.16 -15.98 -12.05
C GLY A 66 9.93 -14.79 -12.62
N SER A 67 9.27 -13.63 -12.71
CA SER A 67 9.81 -12.40 -13.30
C SER A 67 9.85 -11.26 -12.28
N VAL A 68 10.42 -10.13 -12.68
CA VAL A 68 10.38 -8.90 -11.89
C VAL A 68 8.94 -8.44 -11.67
N VAL A 69 8.69 -7.81 -10.52
CA VAL A 69 7.35 -7.34 -10.12
C VAL A 69 7.43 -5.87 -9.74
N SER A 70 6.41 -5.09 -10.11
CA SER A 70 6.33 -3.69 -9.70
C SER A 70 6.14 -3.56 -8.18
N VAL A 71 6.71 -2.52 -7.56
CA VAL A 71 6.51 -2.20 -6.13
C VAL A 71 5.16 -1.50 -5.84
N ASN A 72 4.20 -1.56 -6.78
CA ASN A 72 2.83 -1.03 -6.62
C ASN A 72 2.18 -1.56 -5.32
N LEU A 73 1.63 -0.67 -4.49
CA LEU A 73 1.17 -1.00 -3.14
C LEU A 73 -0.31 -0.66 -2.95
N TYR A 74 -1.09 -1.62 -2.44
CA TYR A 74 -2.49 -1.44 -2.12
C TYR A 74 -2.75 -1.55 -0.61
N THR A 75 -3.63 -0.71 -0.08
CA THR A 75 -4.07 -0.76 1.32
C THR A 75 -5.58 -0.66 1.43
N ALA A 76 -6.15 -1.30 2.45
CA ALA A 76 -7.57 -1.29 2.76
C ALA A 76 -7.77 -0.76 4.19
N SER A 77 -8.47 0.36 4.34
CA SER A 77 -8.78 0.95 5.65
C SER A 77 -10.18 0.53 6.09
N VAL A 78 -10.26 -0.30 7.12
CA VAL A 78 -11.47 -1.00 7.53
C VAL A 78 -12.17 -0.29 8.68
N GLY A 79 -13.42 0.10 8.45
CA GLY A 79 -14.32 0.60 9.48
C GLY A 79 -15.66 1.07 8.93
N ARG A 80 -16.66 1.11 9.80
CA ARG A 80 -18.01 1.57 9.48
C ARG A 80 -18.01 3.01 8.97
N SER A 81 -19.11 3.42 8.36
CA SER A 81 -19.31 4.82 7.99
C SER A 81 -19.12 5.73 9.20
N GLY A 82 -18.40 6.85 9.02
CA GLY A 82 -18.10 7.81 10.08
C GLY A 82 -16.95 7.45 11.04
N GLN A 83 -16.33 6.27 10.94
CA GLN A 83 -15.24 5.86 11.85
C GLN A 83 -13.84 6.39 11.48
N GLY A 84 -13.73 7.38 10.59
CA GLY A 84 -12.46 8.09 10.37
C GLY A 84 -11.59 7.60 9.20
N LYS A 85 -12.13 6.87 8.21
CA LYS A 85 -11.38 6.47 6.99
C LYS A 85 -10.74 7.66 6.26
N GLY A 86 -11.55 8.67 5.91
CA GLY A 86 -11.05 9.89 5.28
C GLY A 86 -10.21 10.77 6.23
N VAL A 87 -10.42 10.67 7.54
CA VAL A 87 -9.60 11.38 8.54
C VAL A 87 -8.18 10.81 8.57
N ALA A 88 -8.04 9.48 8.51
CA ALA A 88 -6.74 8.83 8.43
C ALA A 88 -6.00 9.14 7.13
N ASP A 89 -6.70 9.15 5.97
CA ASP A 89 -6.08 9.58 4.71
C ASP A 89 -5.61 11.03 4.77
N GLY A 90 -6.43 11.94 5.30
CA GLY A 90 -6.03 13.34 5.48
C GLY A 90 -4.85 13.52 6.44
N ALA A 91 -4.86 12.80 7.56
CA ALA A 91 -3.72 12.80 8.49
C ALA A 91 -2.46 12.21 7.85
N GLY A 92 -2.55 11.16 7.03
CA GLY A 92 -1.40 10.60 6.31
C GLY A 92 -0.83 11.52 5.22
N ASN A 93 -1.68 12.33 4.58
CA ASN A 93 -1.24 13.37 3.66
C ASN A 93 -0.45 14.46 4.40
N ASP A 94 -0.92 14.86 5.58
CA ASP A 94 -0.31 15.91 6.40
C ASP A 94 0.90 15.43 7.22
N ALA A 95 1.01 14.13 7.51
CA ALA A 95 2.03 13.58 8.44
C ALA A 95 3.45 13.65 7.88
N VAL A 96 3.60 13.55 6.56
CA VAL A 96 4.90 13.44 5.91
C VAL A 96 4.94 14.28 4.64
N THR A 97 5.97 15.11 4.51
CA THR A 97 6.34 15.79 3.26
C THR A 97 7.50 15.02 2.63
N PHE A 98 7.29 14.53 1.40
CA PHE A 98 8.32 13.82 0.64
C PHE A 98 9.08 14.80 -0.24
N VAL A 99 10.41 14.81 -0.12
CA VAL A 99 11.27 15.70 -0.91
C VAL A 99 12.31 14.90 -1.70
N ASN A 100 12.79 15.46 -2.80
CA ASN A 100 13.97 14.93 -3.49
C ASN A 100 15.27 15.44 -2.82
N LYS A 101 16.42 15.01 -3.35
CA LYS A 101 17.77 15.42 -2.90
C LYS A 101 18.03 16.93 -2.90
N ASP A 102 17.23 17.69 -3.64
CA ASP A 102 17.33 19.15 -3.79
C ASP A 102 16.30 19.88 -2.89
N ASN A 103 15.67 19.16 -1.94
CA ASN A 103 14.60 19.63 -1.04
C ASN A 103 13.35 20.16 -1.77
N ILE A 104 13.09 19.67 -2.98
CA ILE A 104 11.87 19.97 -3.72
C ILE A 104 10.83 18.91 -3.38
N GLU A 105 9.64 19.35 -2.97
CA GLU A 105 8.51 18.47 -2.67
C GLU A 105 8.12 17.64 -3.90
N ILE A 106 7.93 16.33 -3.68
CA ILE A 106 7.49 15.40 -4.70
C ILE A 106 5.97 15.24 -4.57
N GLU A 107 5.25 15.91 -5.44
CA GLU A 107 3.81 15.70 -5.56
C GLU A 107 3.51 14.43 -6.38
N SER A 108 2.59 13.62 -5.87
CA SER A 108 2.02 12.48 -6.61
C SER A 108 0.62 12.84 -7.07
N GLU A 109 0.25 12.46 -8.29
CA GLU A 109 -1.10 12.71 -8.77
C GLU A 109 -2.13 11.86 -8.03
N HIS A 110 -3.27 12.46 -7.68
CA HIS A 110 -4.40 11.80 -7.00
C HIS A 110 -5.64 11.72 -7.91
N PRO A 111 -5.59 10.98 -9.03
CA PRO A 111 -6.72 10.88 -9.92
C PRO A 111 -7.86 10.07 -9.29
N ASN A 112 -9.07 10.28 -9.79
CA ASN A 112 -10.22 9.47 -9.39
C ASN A 112 -10.16 8.09 -10.07
N VAL A 113 -10.63 7.06 -9.37
CA VAL A 113 -10.78 5.72 -9.94
C VAL A 113 -11.80 5.74 -11.10
N GLY A 114 -11.52 4.96 -12.14
CA GLY A 114 -12.37 4.84 -13.33
C GLY A 114 -12.62 3.38 -13.73
N THR A 115 -12.96 3.17 -15.00
CA THR A 115 -13.02 1.83 -15.60
C THR A 115 -11.61 1.24 -15.79
N GLY A 116 -11.49 -0.04 -16.13
CA GLY A 116 -10.18 -0.63 -16.45
C GLY A 116 -9.47 0.08 -17.61
N GLU A 117 -10.21 0.45 -18.67
CA GLU A 117 -9.67 1.31 -19.74
C GLU A 117 -9.26 2.70 -19.24
N GLY A 118 -10.05 3.28 -18.31
CA GLY A 118 -9.73 4.56 -17.69
C GLY A 118 -8.42 4.52 -16.91
N LEU A 119 -8.16 3.42 -16.20
CA LEU A 119 -6.91 3.19 -15.48
C LEU A 119 -5.70 3.16 -16.42
N ALA A 120 -5.77 2.43 -17.53
CA ALA A 120 -4.68 2.41 -18.51
C ALA A 120 -4.51 3.78 -19.20
N ARG A 121 -5.62 4.47 -19.46
CA ARG A 121 -5.63 5.78 -20.12
C ARG A 121 -5.04 6.90 -19.27
N LEU A 122 -5.05 6.75 -17.95
CA LEU A 122 -4.36 7.65 -17.03
C LEU A 122 -2.87 7.79 -17.41
N PHE A 123 -2.17 6.66 -17.49
CA PHE A 123 -0.73 6.62 -17.78
C PHE A 123 -0.41 6.72 -19.29
N LYS A 124 -1.39 6.49 -20.16
CA LYS A 124 -1.21 6.71 -21.60
C LYS A 124 -1.32 8.19 -22.00
N GLY A 125 -2.05 8.98 -21.21
CA GLY A 125 -2.33 10.38 -21.51
C GLY A 125 -3.52 10.59 -22.43
N ARG A 126 -3.97 11.86 -22.49
CA ARG A 126 -5.08 12.29 -23.33
C ARG A 126 -4.54 13.07 -24.53
N ARG A 127 -4.84 12.59 -25.74
CA ARG A 127 -4.40 13.17 -27.03
C ARG A 127 -4.56 14.69 -27.22
N ASN A 128 -5.48 15.34 -26.49
CA ASN A 128 -5.84 16.74 -26.71
C ASN A 128 -5.29 17.70 -25.63
N ILE A 129 -4.55 17.16 -24.67
CA ILE A 129 -3.91 17.92 -23.61
C ILE A 129 -2.43 17.66 -23.86
N GLY A 130 -1.67 18.65 -24.32
CA GLY A 130 -0.24 18.52 -24.66
C GLY A 130 0.67 18.32 -23.45
N GLU A 131 0.14 17.70 -22.40
CA GLU A 131 0.77 17.43 -21.12
C GLU A 131 1.24 15.98 -21.13
N GLU A 132 2.46 15.75 -20.68
CA GLU A 132 3.00 14.39 -20.54
C GLU A 132 2.16 13.63 -19.52
N PRO A 133 1.75 12.39 -19.81
CA PRO A 133 0.98 11.63 -18.85
C PRO A 133 1.78 11.37 -17.57
N PRO A 134 1.11 11.28 -16.41
CA PRO A 134 1.76 10.82 -15.21
C PRO A 134 2.35 9.43 -15.43
N THR A 135 3.53 9.20 -14.85
CA THR A 135 4.11 7.87 -14.69
C THR A 135 3.74 7.26 -13.34
N ARG A 136 3.25 8.07 -12.39
CA ARG A 136 2.95 7.70 -11.01
C ARG A 136 1.59 8.23 -10.59
N ALA A 137 0.78 7.38 -9.96
CA ALA A 137 -0.54 7.77 -9.46
C ALA A 137 -0.86 7.10 -8.12
N HIS A 138 -1.50 7.88 -7.26
CA HIS A 138 -2.02 7.46 -5.97
C HIS A 138 -3.54 7.58 -5.96
N LEU A 139 -4.22 6.46 -6.22
CA LEU A 139 -5.68 6.39 -6.18
C LEU A 139 -6.17 6.23 -4.75
N VAL A 140 -7.20 6.99 -4.39
CA VAL A 140 -7.95 6.81 -3.14
C VAL A 140 -9.40 6.57 -3.50
N VAL A 141 -9.95 5.44 -3.04
CA VAL A 141 -11.37 5.13 -3.11
C VAL A 141 -11.92 5.20 -1.68
N PRO A 142 -12.58 6.30 -1.29
CA PRO A 142 -13.02 6.48 0.10
C PRO A 142 -13.97 5.39 0.60
N GLU A 143 -14.75 4.80 -0.31
CA GLU A 143 -15.71 3.75 0.02
C GLU A 143 -15.73 2.65 -1.07
N VAL A 144 -15.60 1.39 -0.64
CA VAL A 144 -15.52 0.21 -1.50
C VAL A 144 -16.73 0.05 -2.43
N ALA A 145 -17.89 0.60 -2.05
CA ALA A 145 -19.09 0.61 -2.89
C ALA A 145 -18.84 1.24 -4.28
N THR A 146 -17.95 2.22 -4.38
CA THR A 146 -17.57 2.81 -5.68
C THR A 146 -16.83 1.81 -6.57
N LEU A 147 -15.88 1.05 -6.00
CA LEU A 147 -15.21 -0.04 -6.73
C LEU A 147 -16.18 -1.15 -7.10
N ALA A 148 -17.06 -1.54 -6.18
CA ALA A 148 -18.08 -2.56 -6.43
C ALA A 148 -19.02 -2.14 -7.58
N ALA A 149 -19.47 -0.89 -7.60
CA ALA A 149 -20.30 -0.35 -8.66
C ALA A 149 -19.59 -0.32 -10.02
N LEU A 150 -18.31 0.04 -10.06
CA LEU A 150 -17.51 0.04 -11.30
C LEU A 150 -17.26 -1.38 -11.81
N ALA A 151 -16.94 -2.31 -10.90
CA ALA A 151 -16.71 -3.72 -11.21
C ALA A 151 -17.99 -4.48 -11.58
N GLY A 152 -19.15 -4.04 -11.10
CA GLY A 152 -20.45 -4.67 -11.37
C GLY A 152 -21.05 -4.31 -12.74
N ARG A 153 -20.46 -3.39 -13.49
CA ARG A 153 -20.95 -3.04 -14.84
C ARG A 153 -20.76 -4.22 -15.80
N GLN A 154 -21.72 -4.42 -16.69
CA GLN A 154 -21.60 -5.44 -17.73
C GLN A 154 -20.37 -5.16 -18.60
N GLY A 155 -19.48 -6.15 -18.73
CA GLY A 155 -18.22 -6.00 -19.46
C GLY A 155 -17.13 -5.20 -18.73
N ALA A 156 -17.26 -4.97 -17.41
CA ALA A 156 -16.24 -4.28 -16.64
C ALA A 156 -14.91 -5.05 -16.60
N THR A 157 -13.82 -4.32 -16.81
CA THR A 157 -12.44 -4.85 -16.81
C THR A 157 -11.62 -4.33 -15.64
N LEU A 158 -12.22 -3.56 -14.72
CA LEU A 158 -11.48 -2.91 -13.64
C LEU A 158 -10.75 -3.92 -12.75
N MET A 159 -11.40 -5.04 -12.39
CA MET A 159 -10.79 -6.03 -11.50
C MET A 159 -9.56 -6.69 -12.11
N SER A 160 -9.66 -7.14 -13.38
CA SER A 160 -8.53 -7.75 -14.07
C SER A 160 -7.39 -6.75 -14.25
N GLU A 161 -7.68 -5.49 -14.56
CA GLU A 161 -6.67 -4.44 -14.66
C GLU A 161 -6.03 -4.11 -13.31
N LEU A 162 -6.77 -4.14 -12.18
CA LEU A 162 -6.19 -3.94 -10.85
C LEU A 162 -5.27 -5.10 -10.42
N LEU A 163 -5.62 -6.35 -10.77
CA LEU A 163 -4.78 -7.53 -10.50
C LEU A 163 -3.47 -7.47 -11.32
N LYS A 164 -3.55 -7.12 -12.60
CA LYS A 164 -2.39 -6.85 -13.46
C LYS A 164 -1.55 -5.69 -12.93
N ALA A 165 -2.21 -4.61 -12.52
CA ALA A 165 -1.56 -3.42 -12.01
C ALA A 165 -0.78 -3.71 -10.73
N PHE A 166 -1.29 -4.58 -9.86
CA PHE A 166 -0.53 -5.02 -8.69
C PHE A 166 0.80 -5.67 -9.10
N MET A 167 0.79 -6.52 -10.14
CA MET A 167 2.02 -7.15 -10.63
C MET A 167 2.93 -6.20 -11.44
N GLY A 168 2.36 -5.13 -12.00
CA GLY A 168 3.04 -4.26 -12.97
C GLY A 168 3.00 -4.78 -14.40
N GLU A 169 2.04 -5.64 -14.72
CA GLU A 169 1.80 -6.17 -16.06
C GLU A 169 1.31 -5.07 -17.03
N PRO A 170 1.32 -5.32 -18.36
CA PRO A 170 0.73 -4.39 -19.30
C PRO A 170 -0.75 -4.12 -18.97
N LEU A 171 -1.16 -2.86 -19.02
CA LEU A 171 -2.56 -2.44 -18.85
C LEU A 171 -3.18 -2.04 -20.17
N GLY A 172 -4.50 -2.04 -20.21
CA GLY A 172 -5.30 -1.54 -21.31
C GLY A 172 -5.43 -2.52 -22.47
N PHE A 173 -6.03 -2.03 -23.56
CA PHE A 173 -6.43 -2.85 -24.71
C PHE A 173 -5.85 -2.29 -26.00
N THR A 174 -5.42 -3.20 -26.87
CA THR A 174 -5.04 -2.90 -28.26
C THR A 174 -6.28 -2.90 -29.13
N ASN A 175 -6.54 -1.78 -29.80
CA ASN A 175 -7.69 -1.59 -30.67
C ASN A 175 -7.24 -1.31 -32.11
N ASN A 176 -8.15 -1.45 -33.08
CA ASN A 176 -7.84 -1.27 -34.52
C ASN A 176 -7.23 0.09 -34.87
N SER A 177 -7.45 1.12 -34.05
CA SER A 177 -6.82 2.42 -34.23
C SER A 177 -5.89 2.76 -33.07
N GLN A 178 -4.80 3.46 -33.37
CA GLN A 178 -3.92 4.01 -32.33
C GLN A 178 -4.67 4.98 -31.39
N VAL A 179 -5.73 5.64 -31.88
CA VAL A 179 -6.54 6.62 -31.14
C VAL A 179 -7.34 5.96 -30.02
N THR A 180 -7.87 4.77 -30.28
CA THR A 180 -8.73 4.04 -29.34
C THR A 180 -7.96 3.05 -28.48
N THR A 181 -6.71 2.74 -28.82
CA THR A 181 -5.84 1.87 -28.04
C THR A 181 -5.50 2.53 -26.70
N THR A 182 -5.69 1.82 -25.58
CA THR A 182 -5.30 2.27 -24.23
C THR A 182 -4.07 1.54 -23.69
N ALA A 183 -3.54 0.57 -24.44
CA ALA A 183 -2.42 -0.25 -24.03
C ALA A 183 -1.17 0.56 -23.62
N ILE A 184 -0.60 0.20 -22.47
CA ILE A 184 0.69 0.67 -21.93
C ILE A 184 1.58 -0.52 -21.54
N GLY A 185 2.90 -0.31 -21.51
CA GLY A 185 3.86 -1.37 -21.26
C GLY A 185 3.96 -1.80 -19.80
N ALA A 186 4.40 -3.03 -19.55
CA ALA A 186 4.71 -3.53 -18.21
C ALA A 186 5.76 -2.65 -17.53
N HIS A 187 5.54 -2.33 -16.24
CA HIS A 187 6.44 -1.53 -15.41
C HIS A 187 6.76 -0.13 -15.97
N THR A 188 5.87 0.43 -16.80
CA THR A 188 5.97 1.82 -17.27
C THR A 188 5.15 2.80 -16.40
N TYR A 189 4.52 2.28 -15.35
CA TYR A 189 3.67 3.03 -14.43
C TYR A 189 3.85 2.56 -12.98
N ARG A 190 3.57 3.47 -12.05
CA ARG A 190 3.48 3.25 -10.61
C ARG A 190 2.05 3.52 -10.16
N LEU A 191 1.42 2.51 -9.56
CA LEU A 191 0.05 2.62 -9.05
C LEU A 191 0.00 2.26 -7.57
N SER A 192 -0.31 3.23 -6.73
CA SER A 192 -0.71 3.01 -5.34
C SER A 192 -2.23 3.16 -5.22
N LEU A 193 -2.88 2.28 -4.45
CA LEU A 193 -4.34 2.29 -4.28
C LEU A 193 -4.71 2.16 -2.80
N GLY A 194 -5.49 3.11 -2.28
CA GLY A 194 -6.19 2.91 -1.01
C GLY A 194 -7.67 2.72 -1.22
N VAL A 195 -8.26 1.83 -0.43
CA VAL A 195 -9.70 1.59 -0.44
C VAL A 195 -10.23 1.66 0.99
N GLY A 196 -11.20 2.53 1.23
CA GLY A 196 -11.98 2.48 2.46
C GLY A 196 -13.00 1.34 2.40
N VAL A 197 -12.97 0.44 3.37
CA VAL A 197 -13.83 -0.74 3.40
C VAL A 197 -14.72 -0.68 4.62
N GLN A 198 -16.04 -0.67 4.41
CA GLN A 198 -16.97 -0.91 5.51
C GLN A 198 -17.19 -2.41 5.69
N PRO A 199 -17.25 -2.93 6.93
CA PRO A 199 -17.51 -4.35 7.18
C PRO A 199 -18.75 -4.89 6.46
N GLU A 200 -19.83 -4.10 6.41
CA GLU A 200 -21.07 -4.43 5.69
C GLU A 200 -20.90 -4.59 4.17
N ASN A 201 -19.86 -3.99 3.59
CA ASN A 201 -19.55 -4.06 2.16
C ASN A 201 -18.31 -4.95 1.87
N ALA A 202 -17.73 -5.59 2.89
CA ALA A 202 -16.55 -6.45 2.75
C ALA A 202 -16.79 -7.66 1.83
N GLY A 203 -18.06 -8.03 1.58
CA GLY A 203 -18.45 -9.06 0.61
C GLY A 203 -17.86 -8.84 -0.79
N PHE A 204 -17.54 -7.59 -1.17
CA PHE A 204 -16.81 -7.31 -2.41
C PHE A 204 -15.44 -7.99 -2.46
N PHE A 205 -14.68 -7.99 -1.36
CA PHE A 205 -13.39 -8.65 -1.27
C PHE A 205 -13.53 -10.15 -1.02
N LEU A 206 -14.40 -10.55 -0.07
CA LEU A 206 -14.58 -11.96 0.32
C LEU A 206 -15.03 -12.84 -0.86
N SER A 207 -15.89 -12.31 -1.73
CA SER A 207 -16.33 -13.04 -2.95
C SER A 207 -15.22 -13.24 -4.00
N ARG A 208 -14.05 -12.60 -3.82
CA ARG A 208 -12.89 -12.62 -4.72
C ARG A 208 -11.66 -13.20 -4.08
N GLU A 209 -11.83 -13.91 -2.96
CA GLU A 209 -10.76 -14.62 -2.28
C GLU A 209 -10.01 -15.50 -3.27
N LYS A 210 -10.71 -16.32 -4.07
CA LYS A 210 -10.10 -17.24 -5.06
C LYS A 210 -9.21 -16.58 -6.12
N ASP A 211 -9.42 -15.30 -6.41
CA ASP A 211 -8.60 -14.55 -7.36
C ASP A 211 -7.35 -13.94 -6.68
N GLY A 212 -7.21 -14.15 -5.36
CA GLY A 212 -6.18 -13.61 -4.49
C GLY A 212 -6.33 -12.12 -4.21
N PHE A 213 -7.48 -11.51 -4.53
CA PHE A 213 -7.63 -10.06 -4.47
C PHE A 213 -7.44 -9.51 -3.04
N PRO A 214 -8.02 -10.11 -1.97
CA PRO A 214 -7.77 -9.66 -0.60
C PRO A 214 -6.30 -9.74 -0.17
N GLN A 215 -5.58 -10.78 -0.58
CA GLN A 215 -4.18 -11.03 -0.24
C GLN A 215 -3.21 -10.00 -0.85
N ARG A 216 -3.69 -9.18 -1.79
CA ARG A 216 -2.92 -8.09 -2.43
C ARG A 216 -3.01 -6.75 -1.69
N PHE A 217 -3.66 -6.71 -0.53
CA PHE A 217 -3.84 -5.50 0.28
C PHE A 217 -3.23 -5.68 1.65
N LEU A 218 -2.65 -4.60 2.18
CA LEU A 218 -2.48 -4.43 3.63
C LEU A 218 -3.81 -3.96 4.22
N TRP A 219 -4.28 -4.61 5.28
CA TRP A 219 -5.55 -4.31 5.92
C TRP A 219 -5.28 -3.56 7.22
N PHE A 220 -5.92 -2.40 7.41
CA PHE A 220 -5.68 -1.55 8.58
C PHE A 220 -6.98 -1.09 9.22
N PRO A 221 -7.12 -1.17 10.55
CA PRO A 221 -8.28 -0.62 11.25
C PRO A 221 -8.28 0.91 11.17
N VAL A 222 -9.46 1.52 11.27
CA VAL A 222 -9.58 2.98 11.46
C VAL A 222 -10.02 3.40 12.85
N THR A 223 -10.34 2.43 13.70
CA THR A 223 -10.62 2.63 15.13
C THR A 223 -9.36 2.38 15.95
N ASP A 224 -9.05 3.25 16.91
CA ASP A 224 -7.94 3.09 17.86
C ASP A 224 -8.53 2.96 19.29
N PRO A 225 -8.73 1.73 19.80
CA PRO A 225 -9.24 1.51 21.16
C PRO A 225 -8.37 2.11 22.25
N HIS A 226 -7.07 2.28 21.98
CA HIS A 226 -6.08 2.84 22.89
C HIS A 226 -5.78 4.31 22.59
N ALA A 227 -6.64 4.98 21.82
CA ALA A 227 -6.49 6.42 21.57
C ALA A 227 -6.55 7.19 22.90
N PRO A 228 -5.57 8.07 23.19
CA PRO A 228 -5.50 8.76 24.46
C PRO A 228 -6.71 9.67 24.66
N GLU A 229 -7.31 9.70 25.86
CA GLU A 229 -8.48 10.55 26.13
C GLU A 229 -8.15 12.03 25.91
N VAL A 230 -7.05 12.49 26.51
CA VAL A 230 -6.50 13.83 26.30
C VAL A 230 -5.74 13.86 24.98
N ARG A 231 -6.00 14.86 24.15
CA ARG A 231 -5.29 15.01 22.87
C ARG A 231 -3.78 15.21 23.15
N PRO A 232 -2.90 14.42 22.52
CA PRO A 232 -1.45 14.62 22.62
C PRO A 232 -1.03 16.02 22.15
N PRO A 233 0.21 16.44 22.48
CA PRO A 233 0.79 17.66 21.95
C PRO A 233 0.80 17.69 20.41
N LEU A 234 0.91 18.90 19.85
CA LEU A 234 1.12 19.11 18.42
C LEU A 234 2.36 18.33 17.96
N VAL A 235 2.20 17.58 16.87
CA VAL A 235 3.29 16.93 16.16
C VAL A 235 3.39 17.59 14.80
N GLU A 236 4.56 18.16 14.48
CA GLU A 236 4.83 18.75 13.18
C GLU A 236 5.05 17.64 12.13
N PRO A 237 4.72 17.88 10.85
CA PRO A 237 5.01 16.92 9.78
C PRO A 237 6.49 16.55 9.70
N LEU A 238 6.79 15.29 9.40
CA LEU A 238 8.13 14.83 9.11
C LEU A 238 8.51 15.12 7.66
N VAL A 239 9.73 15.61 7.42
CA VAL A 239 10.29 15.70 6.07
C VAL A 239 11.10 14.44 5.79
N VAL A 240 10.75 13.71 4.74
CA VAL A 240 11.44 12.48 4.31
C VAL A 240 12.06 12.72 2.93
N GLU A 241 13.38 12.63 2.85
CA GLU A 241 14.09 12.63 1.57
C GLU A 241 13.93 11.25 0.90
N MET A 242 13.33 11.24 -0.30
CA MET A 242 13.14 10.02 -1.06
C MET A 242 14.47 9.57 -1.68
N PRO A 243 14.87 8.30 -1.51
CA PRO A 243 16.14 7.82 -2.02
C PRO A 243 16.18 7.83 -3.55
N HIS A 244 17.31 8.28 -4.10
CA HIS A 244 17.58 8.16 -5.53
C HIS A 244 18.17 6.77 -5.84
N PHE A 245 17.52 6.03 -6.73
CA PHE A 245 17.95 4.68 -7.12
C PHE A 245 19.00 4.71 -8.25
N SER A 246 18.57 5.04 -9.47
CA SER A 246 19.41 5.15 -10.67
C SER A 246 18.53 5.55 -11.87
N ASP A 247 19.11 6.24 -12.85
CA ASP A 247 18.48 6.56 -14.14
C ASP A 247 18.47 5.36 -15.13
N ALA A 248 18.94 4.19 -14.70
CA ALA A 248 18.88 2.99 -15.51
C ALA A 248 17.43 2.66 -15.92
N THR A 249 17.24 2.14 -17.13
CA THR A 249 15.93 1.73 -17.65
C THR A 249 15.19 0.75 -16.72
N ARG A 250 15.95 -0.01 -15.92
CA ARG A 250 15.41 -0.90 -14.89
C ARG A 250 16.36 -0.96 -13.70
N VAL A 251 15.81 -0.74 -12.51
CA VAL A 251 16.51 -0.91 -11.23
C VAL A 251 15.83 -2.01 -10.43
N ARG A 252 16.60 -3.02 -10.04
CA ARG A 252 16.11 -4.08 -9.17
C ARG A 252 16.49 -3.76 -7.74
N VAL A 253 15.50 -3.76 -6.86
CA VAL A 253 15.70 -3.60 -5.42
C VAL A 253 16.52 -4.77 -4.91
N ASP A 254 17.52 -4.48 -4.09
CA ASP A 254 18.29 -5.52 -3.40
C ASP A 254 17.47 -6.09 -2.23
N VAL A 255 17.47 -7.42 -2.11
CA VAL A 255 16.67 -8.16 -1.13
C VAL A 255 17.59 -9.15 -0.40
N PRO A 256 17.58 -9.22 0.94
CA PRO A 256 18.49 -10.09 1.67
C PRO A 256 18.28 -11.56 1.32
N GLY A 257 19.37 -12.33 1.26
CA GLY A 257 19.33 -13.76 0.94
C GLY A 257 18.36 -14.55 1.82
N THR A 258 18.31 -14.25 3.11
CA THR A 258 17.37 -14.90 4.04
C THR A 258 15.90 -14.70 3.66
N VAL A 259 15.57 -13.53 3.10
CA VAL A 259 14.21 -13.21 2.63
C VAL A 259 13.94 -13.91 1.30
N THR A 260 14.90 -13.92 0.38
CA THR A 260 14.74 -14.64 -0.89
C THR A 260 14.59 -16.14 -0.67
N ASP A 261 15.33 -16.72 0.28
CA ASP A 261 15.27 -18.14 0.63
C ASP A 261 13.92 -18.51 1.26
N GLU A 262 13.36 -17.66 2.12
CA GLU A 262 12.02 -17.85 2.70
C GLU A 262 10.93 -17.88 1.61
N ILE A 263 10.99 -16.94 0.67
CA ILE A 263 10.06 -16.84 -0.46
C ILE A 263 10.21 -18.04 -1.41
N ASP A 264 11.45 -18.44 -1.72
CA ASP A 264 11.72 -19.60 -2.58
C ASP A 264 11.25 -20.91 -1.94
N ALA A 265 11.53 -21.11 -0.65
CA ALA A 265 11.07 -22.28 0.09
C ALA A 265 9.54 -22.39 0.13
N PHE A 266 8.83 -21.27 0.36
CA PHE A 266 7.38 -21.23 0.24
C PHE A 266 6.92 -21.59 -1.18
N ARG A 267 7.52 -20.98 -2.20
CA ARG A 267 7.15 -21.23 -3.60
C ARG A 267 7.39 -22.68 -4.01
N HIS A 268 8.48 -23.29 -3.56
CA HIS A 268 8.79 -24.69 -3.81
C HIS A 268 7.70 -25.60 -3.24
N ARG A 269 7.26 -25.37 -1.99
CA ARG A 269 6.16 -26.13 -1.37
C ARG A 269 4.87 -26.04 -2.19
N VAL A 270 4.51 -24.85 -2.66
CA VAL A 270 3.36 -24.67 -3.56
C VAL A 270 3.56 -25.44 -4.87
N LEU A 271 4.77 -25.41 -5.45
CA LEU A 271 5.06 -26.05 -6.73
C LEU A 271 4.95 -27.58 -6.68
N ILE A 272 5.34 -28.19 -5.56
CA ILE A 272 5.25 -29.65 -5.37
C ILE A 272 3.86 -30.11 -4.91
N GLY A 273 2.92 -29.19 -4.70
CA GLY A 273 1.58 -29.52 -4.21
C GLY A 273 1.55 -29.94 -2.73
N ASP A 274 2.35 -29.29 -1.88
CA ASP A 274 2.31 -29.51 -0.44
C ASP A 274 0.98 -29.01 0.15
N ASP A 275 0.16 -29.92 0.66
CA ASP A 275 -1.17 -29.63 1.23
C ASP A 275 -1.12 -28.80 2.54
N THR A 276 0.08 -28.53 3.09
CA THR A 276 0.26 -27.69 4.28
C THR A 276 0.39 -26.20 3.98
N VAL A 277 0.41 -25.80 2.70
CA VAL A 277 0.45 -24.39 2.28
C VAL A 277 -0.73 -24.06 1.38
N ASP A 278 -1.32 -22.88 1.57
CA ASP A 278 -2.27 -22.36 0.60
C ASP A 278 -1.51 -21.62 -0.52
N PRO A 279 -1.65 -22.03 -1.79
CA PRO A 279 -1.03 -21.32 -2.92
C PRO A 279 -1.36 -19.83 -2.97
N ILE A 280 -2.50 -19.42 -2.43
CA ILE A 280 -2.95 -18.03 -2.45
C ILE A 280 -2.12 -17.10 -1.55
N ASP A 281 -1.48 -17.67 -0.53
CA ASP A 281 -0.59 -16.95 0.38
C ASP A 281 0.67 -16.45 -0.34
N GLY A 282 0.96 -16.92 -1.56
CA GLY A 282 1.99 -16.34 -2.42
C GLY A 282 1.73 -14.86 -2.74
N HIS A 283 0.47 -14.43 -2.82
CA HIS A 283 0.13 -13.02 -2.98
C HIS A 283 0.35 -12.24 -1.69
N LEU A 284 0.04 -12.83 -0.53
CA LEU A 284 0.29 -12.23 0.77
C LEU A 284 1.80 -12.04 1.02
N MET A 285 2.60 -13.05 0.67
CA MET A 285 4.06 -13.00 0.72
C MET A 285 4.63 -11.86 -0.14
N LEU A 286 4.08 -11.66 -1.35
CA LEU A 286 4.45 -10.55 -2.21
C LEU A 286 3.99 -9.19 -1.64
N THR A 287 2.80 -9.12 -1.02
CA THR A 287 2.33 -7.93 -0.30
C THR A 287 3.27 -7.56 0.84
N ARG A 288 3.73 -8.55 1.63
CA ARG A 288 4.76 -8.36 2.66
C ARG A 288 6.06 -7.80 2.08
N LEU A 289 6.53 -8.31 0.94
CA LEU A 289 7.76 -7.81 0.31
C LEU A 289 7.63 -6.36 -0.17
N LYS A 290 6.46 -5.98 -0.69
CA LYS A 290 6.16 -4.60 -1.07
C LYS A 290 6.04 -3.68 0.14
N ALA A 291 5.47 -4.16 1.23
CA ALA A 291 5.42 -3.44 2.50
C ALA A 291 6.83 -3.20 3.06
N ALA A 292 7.71 -4.22 3.00
CA ALA A 292 9.11 -4.11 3.40
C ALA A 292 9.85 -3.06 2.54
N PHE A 293 9.60 -3.05 1.22
CA PHE A 293 10.15 -2.00 0.36
C PHE A 293 9.65 -0.60 0.74
N ALA A 294 8.36 -0.44 1.02
CA ALA A 294 7.79 0.84 1.44
C ALA A 294 8.40 1.33 2.77
N LEU A 295 8.68 0.43 3.72
CA LEU A 295 9.39 0.75 4.96
C LEU A 295 10.84 1.14 4.72
N ALA A 296 11.54 0.48 3.80
CA ALA A 296 12.92 0.79 3.44
C ALA A 296 13.04 2.21 2.85
N ILE A 297 12.20 2.57 1.88
CA ILE A 297 12.25 3.90 1.25
C ILE A 297 11.86 5.02 2.22
N LEU A 298 10.96 4.76 3.17
CA LEU A 298 10.61 5.73 4.21
C LEU A 298 11.79 6.00 5.18
N ASN A 299 12.74 5.07 5.29
CA ASN A 299 13.99 5.24 6.01
C ASN A 299 15.13 5.78 5.12
N GLY A 300 14.85 6.19 3.88
CA GLY A 300 15.87 6.66 2.95
C GLY A 300 16.74 5.56 2.33
N CYS A 301 16.35 4.29 2.43
CA CYS A 301 17.12 3.16 1.91
C CYS A 301 16.70 2.75 0.48
N THR A 302 17.66 2.34 -0.35
CA THR A 302 17.43 1.79 -1.71
C THR A 302 17.33 0.25 -1.74
N SER A 303 17.49 -0.41 -0.59
CA SER A 303 17.50 -1.87 -0.45
C SER A 303 16.64 -2.29 0.73
N ILE A 304 16.06 -3.49 0.65
CA ILE A 304 15.29 -4.07 1.76
C ILE A 304 16.26 -4.67 2.78
N SER A 305 16.02 -4.44 4.06
CA SER A 305 16.73 -5.12 5.16
C SER A 305 15.91 -6.27 5.75
N VAL A 306 16.55 -7.11 6.57
CA VAL A 306 15.84 -8.17 7.32
C VAL A 306 14.84 -7.56 8.31
N ASP A 307 15.15 -6.39 8.88
CA ASP A 307 14.25 -5.68 9.78
C ASP A 307 13.02 -5.12 9.04
N ASP A 308 13.18 -4.63 7.81
CA ASP A 308 12.02 -4.23 6.98
C ASP A 308 11.09 -5.42 6.72
N TRP A 309 11.66 -6.58 6.42
CA TRP A 309 10.90 -7.82 6.22
C TRP A 309 10.18 -8.29 7.48
N LYS A 310 10.82 -8.16 8.65
CA LYS A 310 10.23 -8.50 9.95
C LYS A 310 9.03 -7.58 10.25
N ILE A 311 9.23 -6.26 10.20
CA ILE A 311 8.17 -5.28 10.49
C ILE A 311 7.02 -5.39 9.49
N ALA A 312 7.33 -5.63 8.21
CA ALA A 312 6.31 -5.90 7.21
C ALA A 312 5.51 -7.19 7.49
N GLY A 313 6.13 -8.18 8.15
CA GLY A 313 5.46 -9.37 8.64
C GLY A 313 4.43 -9.06 9.72
N GLU A 314 4.73 -8.15 10.63
CA GLU A 314 3.76 -7.68 11.63
C GLU A 314 2.62 -6.90 10.97
N LEU A 315 2.90 -6.09 9.93
CA LEU A 315 1.88 -5.32 9.19
C LEU A 315 0.87 -6.16 8.41
N VAL A 316 1.23 -7.36 7.95
CA VAL A 316 0.29 -8.23 7.22
C VAL A 316 -0.64 -9.01 8.14
N GLU A 317 -0.36 -9.01 9.46
CA GLU A 317 -1.14 -9.70 10.50
C GLU A 317 -2.10 -8.78 11.27
N VAL A 318 -2.10 -7.48 10.96
CA VAL A 318 -3.02 -6.46 11.53
C VAL A 318 -4.46 -6.70 11.06
#